data_AF-A0A453F1X9-F1
#
_entry.id   AF-A0A453F1X9-F1
#
_cell.length_a   1.000
_cell.length_b   1.000
_cell.length_c   1.000
_cell.angle_alpha   90.00
_cell.angle_beta   90.00
_cell.angle_gamma   90.00
#
_symmetry.space_group_name_H-M   'P 1'
#
loop_
_entity.id
_entity.type
_entity.pdbx_description
1 polymer ?
#
loop_
_entity_poly.entity_id
_entity_poly.type
_entity_poly.pdbx_seq_one_letter_code
_entity_poly.pdbx_strand_id
1 'polypeptide(L)'
;MATLEQQRADENVLKLVEKHKREKQAALNEIIKLEQKLDAKQKLELEIKQMQGKLEVMKHMPGVEDSESKRKIDELSAELQDKYDEMDAMESLHHTLLMKERISNDELQDARKKLIDGLRDLTTGRGIIGIKRMGDLDLKSFAIACKNKMSKEDAAVTASLLCSKWEEEIKDPEWHPFKVIMDEGKEK
;
A
#
# COMPACT_ATOMS: atom_id res chain seq x y z
N MET A 1 23.33 20.78 24.06
CA MET A 1 23.48 19.56 23.23
C MET A 1 22.12 18.93 22.97
N ALA A 2 21.37 18.52 24.00
CA ALA A 2 20.06 17.89 23.86
C ALA A 2 19.01 18.67 23.03
N THR A 3 18.91 20.00 23.20
CA THR A 3 17.97 20.84 22.45
C THR A 3 18.28 20.93 20.95
N LEU A 4 19.56 20.93 20.58
CA LEU A 4 20.01 20.93 19.19
C LEU A 4 19.76 19.57 18.52
N GLU A 5 19.94 18.47 19.26
CA GLU A 5 19.62 17.13 18.77
C GLU A 5 18.11 16.93 18.60
N GLN A 6 17.30 17.49 19.49
CA GLN A 6 15.85 17.45 19.37
C GLN A 6 15.34 18.23 18.15
N GLN A 7 15.84 19.45 17.92
CA GLN A 7 15.51 20.21 16.70
C GLN A 7 15.89 19.45 15.43
N ARG A 8 17.04 18.76 15.42
CA ARG A 8 17.47 17.94 14.29
C ARG A 8 16.58 16.73 14.06
N ALA A 9 16.10 16.10 15.14
CA ALA A 9 15.16 14.99 15.06
C ALA A 9 13.80 15.45 14.50
N ASP A 10 13.28 16.58 14.98
CA ASP A 10 12.02 17.16 14.51
C ASP A 10 12.10 17.52 13.01
N GLU A 11 13.21 18.11 12.58
CA GLU A 11 13.46 18.43 11.16
C GLU A 11 13.53 17.16 10.29
N ASN A 12 14.13 16.08 10.79
CA ASN A 12 14.18 14.80 10.09
C ASN A 12 12.80 14.14 9.98
N VAL A 13 11.98 14.20 11.04
CA VAL A 13 10.60 13.71 11.02
C VAL A 13 9.77 14.51 10.00
N LEU A 14 9.93 15.84 9.96
CA LEU A 14 9.24 16.68 8.99
C LEU A 14 9.59 16.28 7.55
N LYS A 15 10.88 16.08 7.26
CA LYS A 15 11.36 15.60 5.94
C LYS A 15 10.78 14.22 5.58
N LEU A 16 10.66 13.32 6.55
CA LEU A 16 10.09 11.99 6.34
C LEU A 16 8.59 12.05 6.03
N VAL A 17 7.83 12.88 6.74
CA VAL A 17 6.40 13.11 6.48
C VAL A 17 6.19 13.69 5.10
N GLU A 18 6.98 14.69 4.70
CA GLU A 18 6.91 15.23 3.35
C GLU A 18 7.24 14.18 2.28
N LYS A 19 8.25 13.34 2.53
CA LYS A 19 8.62 12.25 1.63
C LYS A 19 7.46 11.26 1.46
N HIS A 20 6.88 10.79 2.57
CA HIS A 20 5.71 9.91 2.53
C HIS A 20 4.53 10.55 1.80
N LYS A 21 4.28 11.86 1.99
CA LYS A 21 3.22 12.59 1.29
C LYS A 21 3.46 12.61 -0.23
N ARG A 22 4.71 12.85 -0.66
CA ARG A 22 5.09 12.80 -2.09
C ARG A 22 4.92 11.39 -2.65
N GLU A 23 5.36 10.38 -1.93
CA GLU A 23 5.23 8.97 -2.34
C GLU A 23 3.76 8.54 -2.44
N LYS A 24 2.92 8.90 -1.46
CA LYS A 24 1.47 8.64 -1.50
C LYS A 24 0.80 9.34 -2.69
N GLN A 25 1.15 10.59 -2.95
CA GLN A 25 0.61 11.31 -4.11
C GLN A 25 1.05 10.70 -5.43
N ALA A 26 2.31 10.27 -5.53
CA ALA A 26 2.81 9.57 -6.72
C ALA A 26 2.07 8.26 -6.96
N ALA A 27 1.84 7.46 -5.90
CA ALA A 27 1.08 6.22 -5.98
C ALA A 27 -0.38 6.46 -6.42
N LEU A 28 -1.07 7.46 -5.85
CA LEU A 28 -2.43 7.84 -6.26
C LEU A 28 -2.49 8.27 -7.74
N ASN A 29 -1.54 9.08 -8.19
CA ASN A 29 -1.48 9.49 -9.58
C ASN A 29 -1.26 8.30 -10.52
N GLU A 30 -0.50 7.29 -10.10
CA GLU A 30 -0.26 6.09 -10.89
C GLU A 30 -1.50 5.19 -10.95
N ILE A 31 -2.26 5.07 -9.85
CA ILE A 31 -3.55 4.38 -9.83
C ILE A 31 -4.52 5.01 -10.85
N ILE A 32 -4.67 6.33 -10.85
CA ILE A 32 -5.56 7.03 -11.80
C ILE A 32 -5.14 6.76 -13.25
N LYS A 33 -3.84 6.77 -13.56
CA LYS A 33 -3.36 6.44 -14.91
C LYS A 33 -3.64 4.98 -15.28
N LEU A 34 -3.51 4.05 -14.34
CA LEU A 34 -3.81 2.64 -14.56
C LEU A 34 -5.30 2.42 -14.82
N GLU A 35 -6.18 3.11 -14.10
CA GLU A 35 -7.63 3.10 -14.35
C GLU A 35 -7.95 3.61 -15.76
N GLN A 36 -7.38 4.74 -16.18
CA GLN A 36 -7.56 5.27 -17.53
C GLN A 36 -7.08 4.30 -18.62
N LYS A 37 -5.95 3.61 -18.39
CA LYS A 37 -5.44 2.58 -19.31
C LYS A 37 -6.37 1.37 -19.36
N LEU A 38 -6.95 0.97 -18.23
CA LEU A 38 -7.89 -0.14 -18.16
C LEU A 38 -9.18 0.19 -18.93
N ASP A 39 -9.74 1.39 -18.76
CA ASP A 39 -10.91 1.85 -19.49
C ASP A 39 -10.66 1.88 -21.01
N ALA A 40 -9.48 2.37 -21.42
CA ALA A 40 -9.07 2.37 -22.82
C ALA A 40 -8.94 0.94 -23.39
N LYS A 41 -8.37 0.01 -22.62
CA LYS A 41 -8.27 -1.41 -23.01
C LYS A 41 -9.67 -2.02 -23.20
N GLN A 42 -10.57 -1.82 -22.24
CA GLN A 42 -11.95 -2.33 -22.32
C GLN A 42 -12.71 -1.78 -23.53
N LYS A 43 -12.52 -0.50 -23.87
CA LYS A 43 -13.10 0.10 -25.07
C LYS A 43 -12.60 -0.57 -26.35
N LEU A 44 -11.29 -0.79 -26.47
CA LEU A 44 -10.70 -1.46 -27.63
C LEU A 44 -11.18 -2.90 -27.75
N GLU A 45 -11.29 -3.65 -26.64
CA GLU A 45 -11.85 -5.01 -26.64
C GLU A 45 -13.29 -5.06 -27.18
N LEU A 46 -14.12 -4.08 -26.83
CA LEU A 46 -15.48 -3.96 -27.36
C LEU A 46 -15.49 -3.67 -28.86
N GLU A 47 -14.62 -2.76 -29.34
CA GLU A 47 -14.49 -2.44 -30.77
C GLU A 47 -14.01 -3.65 -31.57
N ILE A 48 -13.02 -4.41 -31.06
CA ILE A 48 -12.55 -5.66 -31.67
C ILE A 48 -13.69 -6.68 -31.79
N LYS A 49 -14.45 -6.91 -30.71
CA LYS A 49 -15.59 -7.84 -30.76
C LYS A 49 -16.66 -7.41 -31.77
N GLN A 50 -16.93 -6.10 -31.87
CA GLN A 50 -17.87 -5.59 -32.88
C GLN A 50 -17.36 -5.81 -34.31
N MET A 51 -16.06 -5.59 -34.55
CA MET A 51 -15.45 -5.81 -35.86
C MET A 51 -15.44 -7.29 -36.24
N GLN A 52 -15.10 -8.18 -35.30
CA GLN A 52 -15.17 -9.63 -35.49
C GLN A 52 -16.59 -10.07 -35.88
N GLY A 53 -17.62 -9.59 -35.18
CA GLY A 53 -19.02 -9.88 -35.52
C GLY A 53 -19.42 -9.41 -36.92
N LYS A 54 -18.98 -8.21 -37.34
CA LYS A 54 -19.23 -7.71 -38.70
C LYS A 54 -18.54 -8.56 -39.76
N LEU A 55 -17.29 -8.98 -39.52
CA LEU A 55 -16.51 -9.83 -40.41
C LEU A 55 -17.17 -11.20 -40.59
N GLU A 56 -17.65 -11.82 -39.51
CA GLU A 56 -18.38 -13.10 -39.53
C GLU A 56 -19.62 -13.02 -40.43
N VAL A 57 -20.38 -11.92 -40.31
CA VAL A 57 -21.57 -11.67 -41.14
C VAL A 57 -21.21 -11.49 -42.62
N MET A 58 -20.13 -10.76 -42.93
CA MET A 58 -19.66 -10.57 -44.30
C MET A 58 -19.16 -11.87 -44.94
N LYS A 59 -18.50 -12.74 -44.17
CA LYS A 59 -18.01 -14.05 -44.63
C LYS A 59 -19.14 -14.98 -45.07
N HIS A 60 -20.34 -14.78 -44.53
CA HIS A 60 -21.55 -15.52 -44.90
C HIS A 60 -22.42 -14.83 -45.95
N MET A 61 -21.99 -13.66 -46.47
CA MET A 61 -22.71 -12.92 -47.50
C MET A 61 -22.33 -13.44 -48.91
N PRO A 62 -23.27 -13.62 -49.86
CA PRO A 62 -22.94 -14.11 -51.21
C PRO A 62 -22.15 -13.06 -52.02
N GLY A 63 -20.96 -13.40 -52.54
CA GLY A 63 -20.15 -12.53 -53.41
C GLY A 63 -18.64 -12.41 -53.10
N VAL A 64 -18.10 -13.22 -52.18
CA VAL A 64 -16.73 -13.11 -51.59
C VAL A 64 -15.59 -13.62 -52.51
N GLU A 65 -15.84 -13.90 -53.80
CA GLU A 65 -14.86 -14.57 -54.67
C GLU A 65 -13.83 -13.64 -55.36
N ASP A 66 -13.86 -12.31 -55.13
CA ASP A 66 -12.88 -11.38 -55.73
C ASP A 66 -11.55 -11.31 -54.93
N SER A 67 -10.42 -11.26 -55.66
CA SER A 67 -9.05 -11.41 -55.14
C SER A 67 -8.60 -10.31 -54.17
N GLU A 68 -9.14 -9.09 -54.31
CA GLU A 68 -8.79 -7.95 -53.46
C GLU A 68 -9.42 -8.07 -52.07
N SER A 69 -10.66 -8.57 -52.01
CA SER A 69 -11.40 -8.83 -50.76
C SER A 69 -10.70 -9.90 -49.92
N LYS A 70 -10.16 -10.95 -50.57
CA LYS A 70 -9.44 -12.01 -49.90
C LYS A 70 -8.13 -11.53 -49.24
N ARG A 71 -7.37 -10.67 -49.92
CA ARG A 71 -6.13 -10.07 -49.37
C ARG A 71 -6.40 -9.23 -48.12
N LYS A 72 -7.45 -8.40 -48.13
CA LYS A 72 -7.83 -7.59 -46.95
C LYS A 72 -8.24 -8.45 -45.76
N ILE A 73 -8.88 -9.59 -46.00
CA ILE A 73 -9.24 -10.56 -44.95
C ILE A 73 -7.97 -11.19 -44.35
N ASP A 74 -7.01 -11.59 -45.18
CA ASP A 74 -5.76 -12.18 -44.72
C ASP A 74 -4.92 -11.18 -43.92
N GLU A 75 -4.86 -9.91 -44.35
CA GLU A 75 -4.13 -8.83 -43.68
C GLU A 75 -4.73 -8.50 -42.30
N LEU A 76 -6.06 -8.34 -42.21
CA LEU A 76 -6.75 -8.14 -40.93
C LEU A 76 -6.62 -9.34 -39.99
N SER A 77 -6.58 -10.56 -40.54
CA SER A 77 -6.39 -11.78 -39.74
C SER A 77 -4.99 -11.84 -39.14
N ALA A 78 -3.96 -11.42 -39.88
CA ALA A 78 -2.59 -11.34 -39.38
C ALA A 78 -2.44 -10.28 -38.29
N GLU A 79 -2.98 -9.07 -38.50
CA GLU A 79 -2.93 -8.00 -37.49
C GLU A 79 -3.69 -8.40 -36.21
N LEU A 80 -4.81 -9.11 -36.35
CA LEU A 80 -5.56 -9.65 -35.23
C LEU A 80 -4.74 -10.69 -34.44
N GLN A 81 -4.02 -11.58 -35.14
CA GLN A 81 -3.15 -12.56 -34.50
C GLN A 81 -2.00 -11.88 -33.75
N ASP A 82 -1.33 -10.90 -34.35
CA ASP A 82 -0.26 -10.13 -33.70
C ASP A 82 -0.74 -9.46 -32.42
N LYS A 83 -1.99 -8.96 -32.40
CA LYS A 83 -2.60 -8.38 -31.20
C LYS A 83 -2.89 -9.39 -30.10
N TYR A 84 -3.29 -10.61 -30.45
CA TYR A 84 -3.43 -11.70 -29.48
C TYR A 84 -2.07 -12.09 -28.88
N ASP A 85 -1.03 -12.21 -29.71
CA ASP A 85 0.32 -12.55 -29.24
C ASP A 85 0.90 -11.44 -28.33
N GLU A 86 0.67 -10.16 -28.65
CA GLU A 86 1.05 -9.02 -27.82
C GLU A 86 0.32 -9.04 -26.46
N MET A 87 -0.96 -9.40 -26.46
CA MET A 87 -1.76 -9.54 -25.24
C MET A 87 -1.24 -10.68 -24.36
N ASP A 88 -0.96 -11.85 -24.93
CA ASP A 88 -0.41 -13.00 -24.20
C ASP A 88 0.97 -12.68 -23.59
N ALA A 89 1.82 -11.97 -24.34
CA ALA A 89 3.11 -11.51 -23.83
C ALA A 89 2.95 -10.52 -22.65
N MET A 90 1.97 -9.62 -22.73
CA MET A 90 1.65 -8.68 -21.65
C MET A 90 1.13 -9.39 -20.40
N GLU A 91 0.26 -10.39 -20.56
CA GLU A 91 -0.25 -11.20 -19.46
C GLU A 91 0.85 -12.00 -18.77
N SER A 92 1.75 -12.61 -19.56
CA SER A 92 2.92 -13.33 -19.06
C SER A 92 3.88 -12.42 -18.27
N LEU A 93 4.13 -11.21 -18.78
CA LEU A 93 4.92 -10.20 -18.08
C LEU A 93 4.25 -9.78 -16.77
N HIS A 94 2.95 -9.51 -16.79
CA HIS A 94 2.18 -9.14 -15.60
C HIS A 94 2.24 -10.23 -14.52
N HIS A 95 2.06 -11.50 -14.90
CA HIS A 95 2.18 -12.62 -13.98
C HIS A 95 3.59 -12.71 -13.37
N THR A 96 4.62 -12.55 -14.19
CA THR A 96 6.02 -12.55 -13.74
C THR A 96 6.31 -11.42 -12.74
N LEU A 97 5.80 -10.21 -13.02
CA LEU A 97 5.98 -9.06 -12.12
C LEU A 97 5.25 -9.26 -10.79
N LEU A 98 4.02 -9.79 -10.81
CA LEU A 98 3.29 -10.13 -9.59
C LEU A 98 4.04 -11.16 -8.74
N MET A 99 4.62 -12.19 -9.35
CA MET A 99 5.42 -13.17 -8.61
C MET A 99 6.66 -12.53 -7.98
N LYS A 100 7.38 -11.69 -8.74
CA LYS A 100 8.57 -11.00 -8.21
C LYS A 100 8.24 -10.03 -7.09
N GLU A 101 7.14 -9.29 -7.20
CA GLU A 101 6.68 -8.37 -6.15
C GLU A 101 6.39 -9.14 -4.87
N ARG A 102 5.62 -10.23 -4.94
CA ARG A 102 5.30 -11.07 -3.77
C ARG A 102 6.56 -11.61 -3.11
N ILE A 103 7.47 -12.20 -3.89
CA ILE A 103 8.74 -12.73 -3.38
C ILE A 103 9.55 -11.63 -2.70
N SER A 104 9.72 -10.48 -3.36
CA SER A 104 10.49 -9.37 -2.81
C SER A 104 9.86 -8.80 -1.55
N ASN A 105 8.52 -8.73 -1.48
CA ASN A 105 7.81 -8.28 -0.29
C ASN A 105 7.96 -9.29 0.86
N ASP A 106 7.85 -10.59 0.59
CA ASP A 106 8.04 -11.64 1.60
C ASP A 106 9.46 -11.59 2.21
N GLU A 107 10.49 -11.44 1.37
CA GLU A 107 11.88 -11.25 1.81
C GLU A 107 12.04 -9.99 2.67
N LEU A 108 11.41 -8.88 2.27
CA LEU A 108 11.44 -7.63 3.02
C LEU A 108 10.75 -7.76 4.39
N GLN A 109 9.59 -8.44 4.45
CA GLN A 109 8.88 -8.68 5.71
C GLN A 109 9.68 -9.60 6.64
N ASP A 110 10.32 -10.65 6.11
CA ASP A 110 11.19 -11.54 6.89
C ASP A 110 12.41 -10.79 7.45
N ALA A 111 13.10 -9.99 6.62
CA ALA A 111 14.21 -9.16 7.06
C ALA A 111 13.78 -8.16 8.14
N ARG A 112 12.63 -7.51 7.97
CA ARG A 112 12.05 -6.59 8.98
C ARG A 112 11.77 -7.32 10.28
N LYS A 113 11.17 -8.52 10.23
CA LYS A 113 10.86 -9.32 11.42
C LYS A 113 12.14 -9.70 12.18
N LYS A 114 13.14 -10.23 11.47
CA LYS A 114 14.45 -10.58 12.03
C LYS A 114 15.15 -9.37 12.67
N LEU A 115 15.07 -8.20 12.05
CA LEU A 115 15.62 -6.97 12.62
C LEU A 115 14.91 -6.58 13.92
N ILE A 116 13.57 -6.61 13.94
CA ILE A 116 12.78 -6.31 15.15
C ILE A 116 13.12 -7.29 16.28
N ASP A 117 13.20 -8.58 15.97
CA ASP A 117 13.51 -9.61 16.96
C ASP A 117 14.95 -9.45 17.47
N GLY A 118 15.94 -9.22 16.60
CA GLY A 118 17.33 -8.98 17.01
C GLY A 118 17.52 -7.70 17.84
N LEU A 119 16.74 -6.64 17.57
CA LEU A 119 16.75 -5.42 18.37
C LEU A 119 16.08 -5.60 19.74
N ARG A 120 15.14 -6.54 19.88
CA ARG A 120 14.47 -6.82 21.16
C ARG A 120 15.47 -7.27 22.22
N ASP A 121 16.42 -8.13 21.88
CA ASP A 121 17.43 -8.60 22.84
C ASP A 121 18.33 -7.45 23.34
N LEU A 122 18.56 -6.46 22.49
CA LEU A 122 19.37 -5.28 22.81
C LEU A 122 18.63 -4.26 23.71
N THR A 123 17.29 -4.29 23.78
CA THR A 123 16.50 -3.37 24.64
C THR A 123 16.62 -3.67 26.14
N THR A 124 17.12 -4.85 26.52
CA THR A 124 17.17 -5.30 27.93
C THR A 124 18.47 -4.88 28.65
N GLY A 125 19.43 -4.27 27.94
CA GLY A 125 20.75 -3.91 28.48
C GLY A 125 20.84 -2.52 29.13
N ARG A 126 21.70 -2.37 30.14
CA ARG A 126 22.12 -1.06 30.71
C ARG A 126 23.13 -0.35 29.79
N GLY A 127 22.74 -0.06 28.56
CA GLY A 127 23.55 0.70 27.60
C GLY A 127 23.40 2.22 27.74
N ILE A 128 24.36 2.98 27.22
CA ILE A 128 24.29 4.46 27.12
C ILE A 128 23.20 4.88 26.12
N ILE A 129 22.86 4.01 25.16
CA ILE A 129 21.82 4.20 24.16
C ILE A 129 20.68 3.22 24.46
N GLY A 130 19.47 3.75 24.64
CA GLY A 130 18.25 2.95 24.80
C GLY A 130 17.55 2.73 23.45
N ILE A 131 17.16 1.50 23.17
CA ILE A 131 16.31 1.18 22.02
C ILE A 131 14.86 1.17 22.51
N LYS A 132 13.96 1.85 21.80
CA LYS A 132 12.53 1.89 22.12
C LYS A 132 11.72 1.51 20.89
N ARG A 133 10.73 0.63 21.08
CA ARG A 133 9.80 0.24 20.01
C ARG A 133 8.68 1.26 19.89
N MET A 134 8.23 1.51 18.66
CA MET A 134 7.04 2.32 18.42
C MET A 134 5.83 1.64 19.09
N GLY A 135 5.11 2.40 19.91
CA GLY A 135 3.89 1.95 20.59
C GLY A 135 4.14 1.35 21.96
N ASP A 136 5.39 1.07 22.34
CA ASP A 136 5.70 0.64 23.71
C ASP A 136 5.61 1.83 24.67
N LEU A 137 4.80 1.65 25.71
CA LEU A 137 4.51 2.67 26.71
C LEU A 137 5.35 2.46 27.96
N ASP A 138 5.62 3.55 28.69
CA ASP A 138 6.36 3.47 29.94
C ASP A 138 5.42 3.12 31.10
N LEU A 139 5.46 1.86 31.55
CA LEU A 139 4.68 1.38 32.68
C LEU A 139 4.89 2.21 33.96
N LYS A 140 6.08 2.80 34.16
CA LYS A 140 6.35 3.61 35.36
C LYS A 140 5.49 4.87 35.39
N SER A 141 5.27 5.49 34.24
CA SER A 141 4.39 6.66 34.11
C SER A 141 2.96 6.33 34.54
N PHE A 142 2.42 5.19 34.12
CA PHE A 142 1.11 4.71 34.57
C PHE A 142 1.09 4.40 36.06
N ALA A 143 2.13 3.74 36.59
CA ALA A 143 2.24 3.41 38.01
C ALA A 143 2.26 4.67 38.90
N ILE A 144 2.96 5.73 38.47
CA ILE A 144 2.98 7.02 39.17
C ILE A 144 1.58 7.65 39.16
N ALA A 145 0.92 7.69 38.00
CA ALA A 145 -0.42 8.27 37.86
C ALA A 145 -1.47 7.53 38.71
N CYS A 146 -1.43 6.19 38.74
CA CYS A 146 -2.34 5.36 39.53
C CYS A 146 -2.11 5.52 41.03
N LYS A 147 -0.85 5.58 41.50
CA LYS A 147 -0.54 5.76 42.93
C LYS A 147 -1.14 7.02 43.55
N ASN A 148 -1.37 8.05 42.74
CA ASN A 148 -2.00 9.29 43.21
C ASN A 148 -3.51 9.17 43.45
N LYS A 149 -4.15 8.09 43.00
CA LYS A 149 -5.62 7.92 43.01
C LYS A 149 -6.12 6.69 43.75
N MET A 150 -5.26 5.72 44.05
CA MET A 150 -5.66 4.41 44.58
C MET A 150 -4.58 3.79 45.47
N SER A 151 -4.96 2.72 46.18
CA SER A 151 -4.07 1.97 47.08
C SER A 151 -2.87 1.40 46.32
N LYS A 152 -1.81 1.01 47.03
CA LYS A 152 -0.55 0.58 46.41
C LYS A 152 -0.71 -0.72 45.61
N GLU A 153 -1.47 -1.69 46.14
CA GLU A 153 -1.80 -2.93 45.41
C GLU A 153 -2.66 -2.64 44.17
N ASP A 154 -3.73 -1.85 44.32
CA ASP A 154 -4.65 -1.54 43.21
C ASP A 154 -3.97 -0.71 42.11
N ALA A 155 -3.05 0.19 42.50
CA ALA A 155 -2.33 1.04 41.58
C ALA A 155 -1.42 0.25 40.62
N ALA A 156 -0.77 -0.80 41.12
CA ALA A 156 0.14 -1.61 40.31
C ALA A 156 -0.63 -2.41 39.24
N VAL A 157 -1.72 -3.07 39.65
CA VAL A 157 -2.58 -3.85 38.74
C VAL A 157 -3.23 -2.92 37.70
N THR A 158 -3.81 -1.80 38.15
CA THR A 158 -4.46 -0.83 37.27
C THR A 158 -3.49 -0.21 36.26
N ALA A 159 -2.28 0.13 36.70
CA ALA A 159 -1.26 0.67 35.81
C ALA A 159 -0.88 -0.30 34.71
N SER A 160 -0.68 -1.58 35.05
CA SER A 160 -0.38 -2.62 34.05
C SER A 160 -1.52 -2.80 33.06
N LEU A 161 -2.77 -2.83 33.55
CA LEU A 161 -3.95 -3.00 32.71
C LEU A 161 -4.12 -1.83 31.73
N LEU A 162 -3.99 -0.59 32.22
CA LEU A 162 -4.11 0.61 31.38
C LEU A 162 -2.99 0.71 30.36
N CYS A 163 -1.74 0.40 30.76
CA CYS A 163 -0.58 0.41 29.88
C CYS A 163 -0.80 -0.57 28.71
N SER A 164 -1.12 -1.84 29.01
CA SER A 164 -1.37 -2.84 27.97
C SER A 164 -2.57 -2.48 27.09
N LYS A 165 -3.66 -1.95 27.68
CA LYS A 165 -4.81 -1.51 26.89
C LYS A 165 -4.41 -0.44 25.87
N TRP A 166 -3.68 0.59 26.29
CA TRP A 166 -3.28 1.66 25.39
C TRP A 166 -2.26 1.19 24.35
N GLU A 167 -1.36 0.26 24.71
CA GLU A 167 -0.44 -0.35 23.74
C GLU A 167 -1.19 -1.13 22.66
N GLU A 168 -2.28 -1.84 22.99
CA GLU A 168 -3.13 -2.51 22.00
C GLU A 168 -3.86 -1.52 21.09
N GLU A 169 -4.42 -0.45 21.67
CA GLU A 169 -5.12 0.58 20.90
C GLU A 169 -4.15 1.33 19.95
N ILE A 170 -2.91 1.60 20.37
CA ILE A 170 -1.87 2.21 19.52
C ILE A 170 -1.46 1.30 18.34
N LYS A 171 -1.60 -0.03 18.48
CA LYS A 171 -1.31 -0.97 17.39
C LYS A 171 -2.40 -0.99 16.35
N ASP A 172 -3.61 -0.53 16.67
CA ASP A 172 -4.74 -0.48 15.75
C ASP A 172 -4.62 0.77 14.84
N PRO A 173 -4.42 0.61 13.52
CA PRO A 173 -4.35 1.74 12.59
C PRO A 173 -5.64 2.55 12.52
N GLU A 174 -6.78 1.95 12.89
CA GLU A 174 -8.10 2.60 12.90
C GLU A 174 -8.39 3.28 14.24
N TRP A 175 -7.45 3.26 15.18
CA TRP A 175 -7.60 3.96 16.45
C TRP A 175 -7.35 5.45 16.32
N HIS A 176 -8.36 6.25 16.64
CA HIS A 176 -8.34 7.71 16.57
C HIS A 176 -8.50 8.29 17.98
N PRO A 177 -7.41 8.44 18.77
CA PRO A 177 -7.48 8.84 20.18
C PRO A 177 -7.97 10.26 20.40
N PHE A 178 -7.99 11.09 19.35
CA PHE A 178 -8.43 12.47 19.40
C PHE A 178 -9.77 12.62 18.70
N LYS A 179 -10.72 13.26 19.39
CA LYS A 179 -11.97 13.69 18.76
C LYS A 179 -11.73 15.02 18.05
N VAL A 180 -12.01 15.07 16.76
CA VAL A 180 -12.08 16.34 16.01
C VAL A 180 -13.37 17.04 16.44
N ILE A 181 -13.24 18.16 17.15
CA ILE A 181 -14.39 19.00 17.51
C ILE A 181 -14.49 20.09 16.44
N MET A 182 -15.58 20.08 15.68
CA MET A 182 -15.91 21.17 14.76
C MET A 182 -16.49 22.33 15.56
N ASP A 183 -15.79 23.46 15.57
CA ASP A 183 -16.31 24.72 16.10
C ASP A 183 -16.61 25.63 14.90
N GLU A 184 -17.88 25.98 14.71
CA GLU A 184 -18.38 26.83 13.60
C GLU A 184 -17.98 26.38 12.17
N GLY A 185 -17.87 25.07 11.93
CA GLY A 185 -17.63 24.54 10.58
C GLY A 185 -16.17 24.63 10.09
N LYS A 186 -15.22 24.88 10.99
CA LYS A 186 -13.78 24.71 10.72
C LYS A 186 -13.16 23.71 11.70
N GLU A 187 -12.27 22.87 11.19
CA GLU A 187 -11.43 22.02 12.04
C GLU A 187 -10.54 22.91 12.92
N LYS A 188 -10.53 22.65 14.23
CA LYS A 188 -9.61 23.25 15.19
C LYS A 188 -8.38 22.38 15.37
#